data_AF-A2EJD7-F1
#
_entry.id   AF-A2EJD7-F1
#
_cell.length_a   1.000
_cell.length_b   1.000
_cell.length_c   1.000
_cell.angle_alpha   90.00
_cell.angle_beta   90.00
_cell.angle_gamma   90.00
#
_symmetry.space_group_name_H-M   'P 1'
#
loop_
_entity.id
_entity.type
_entity.pdbx_description
1 polymer ?
#
loop_
_entity_poly.entity_id
_entity_poly.type
_entity_poly.pdbx_seq_one_letter_code
_entity_poly.pdbx_strand_id
1 'polypeptide(L)'
;MISLSSQGLSAVQNYESKELFTFVVGSTKYRVPKLIAIFISPIISKMLQDNPELNRFEINVKDETKTFRLLIQMAFGNQVQLDQNQSEMMQAFGKALGNDELVAICQSSSPKSNLDNINIDNAVILLNSKKKLHAKYDFIIEYIASHFSDISEQELEKLDIEDVQKILSHSKLRSRSESCIFRYVFGLYMEHNDDPRYSELFSKIKFEKLDEEEMSDFVNNFSSNQMTDGIWLALSRRLILPVAESGKQSMIADKMSDPTSRATSRHESPGNESKPVKKPTKVLEFNGTDYFHGCFASLRSKKKNISVSSSSVNTGTITSLINPSNKTNFWTGNQPDSWVKVELKKFRVRPTSYTIRGRYDHDFNQPQSWNFEGMHAGKWEILDTHVNEPLRVKEPRNFKLSTQNKYSSFRIKQTGPNTYGDQDLVLSAFEVFGEIFEN
;
A
#
# COMPACT_ATOMS: atom_id res chain seq x y z
N MET A 1 -43.44 21.48 19.52
CA MET A 1 -43.68 20.57 20.67
C MET A 1 -42.59 20.82 21.69
N ILE A 2 -42.92 20.82 22.98
CA ILE A 2 -41.97 21.00 24.09
C ILE A 2 -41.96 19.67 24.87
N SER A 3 -40.79 19.12 25.18
CA SER A 3 -40.62 17.90 25.97
C SER A 3 -39.58 18.12 27.07
N LEU A 4 -39.70 17.38 28.18
CA LEU A 4 -38.69 17.37 29.24
C LEU A 4 -37.45 16.61 28.79
N SER A 5 -36.28 17.00 29.31
CA SER A 5 -35.02 16.29 29.06
C SER A 5 -34.90 15.03 29.93
N SER A 6 -34.09 14.07 29.50
CA SER A 6 -33.80 12.83 30.24
C SER A 6 -32.85 13.04 31.43
N GLN A 7 -32.36 14.25 31.69
CA GLN A 7 -31.41 14.55 32.77
C GLN A 7 -31.99 14.24 34.17
N GLY A 8 -33.31 14.36 34.33
CA GLY A 8 -33.99 14.04 35.60
C GLY A 8 -33.91 12.56 36.00
N LEU A 9 -33.60 11.66 35.07
CA LEU A 9 -33.42 10.23 35.36
C LEU A 9 -32.19 9.94 36.23
N SER A 10 -31.25 10.87 36.32
CA SER A 10 -30.08 10.75 37.20
C SER A 10 -30.47 10.69 38.69
N ALA A 11 -31.58 11.33 39.06
CA ALA A 11 -32.11 11.28 40.43
C ALA A 11 -32.62 9.88 40.80
N VAL A 12 -33.06 9.09 39.81
CA VAL A 12 -33.56 7.72 40.00
C VAL A 12 -32.42 6.77 40.39
N GLN A 13 -31.18 7.06 40.01
CA GLN A 13 -30.02 6.26 40.39
C GLN A 13 -29.80 6.20 41.91
N ASN A 14 -30.16 7.27 42.63
CA ASN A 14 -30.01 7.37 44.08
C ASN A 14 -31.22 6.84 44.85
N TYR A 15 -32.26 6.35 44.16
CA TYR A 15 -33.45 5.79 44.76
C TYR A 15 -33.37 4.26 44.81
N GLU A 16 -33.51 3.68 46.00
CA GLU A 16 -33.45 2.24 46.19
C GLU A 16 -34.76 1.58 45.73
N SER A 17 -34.75 1.04 44.50
CA SER A 17 -35.91 0.37 43.93
C SER A 17 -36.05 -1.06 44.44
N LYS A 18 -37.27 -1.43 44.86
CA LYS A 18 -37.60 -2.79 45.28
C LYS A 18 -37.77 -3.76 44.10
N GLU A 19 -38.04 -3.24 42.91
CA GLU A 19 -38.30 -4.03 41.71
C GLU A 19 -37.09 -4.00 40.77
N LEU A 20 -36.34 -5.10 40.77
CA LEU A 20 -35.10 -5.21 40.02
C LEU A 20 -35.26 -6.16 38.82
N PHE A 21 -34.59 -5.80 37.73
CA PHE A 21 -34.51 -6.55 36.49
C PHE A 21 -33.05 -6.81 36.15
N THR A 22 -32.75 -8.00 35.63
CA THR A 22 -31.39 -8.47 35.36
C THR A 22 -31.19 -8.65 33.86
N PHE A 23 -30.29 -7.85 33.28
CA PHE A 23 -29.75 -8.10 31.95
C PHE A 23 -28.57 -9.06 32.04
N VAL A 24 -28.56 -10.09 31.20
CA VAL A 24 -27.44 -11.04 31.08
C VAL A 24 -26.81 -10.83 29.70
N VAL A 25 -25.58 -10.33 29.67
CA VAL A 25 -24.84 -10.04 28.44
C VAL A 25 -23.60 -10.92 28.43
N GLY A 26 -23.64 -12.01 27.65
CA GLY A 26 -22.62 -13.06 27.71
C GLY A 26 -22.49 -13.63 29.13
N SER A 27 -21.31 -13.47 29.74
CA SER A 27 -21.03 -13.90 31.13
C SER A 27 -21.35 -12.84 32.20
N THR A 28 -21.65 -11.60 31.81
CA THR A 28 -21.83 -10.48 32.75
C THR A 28 -23.31 -10.24 33.04
N LYS A 29 -23.63 -9.96 34.32
CA LYS A 29 -25.00 -9.67 34.79
C LYS A 29 -25.09 -8.21 35.26
N TYR A 30 -26.09 -7.48 34.75
CA TYR A 30 -26.38 -6.10 35.11
C TYR A 30 -27.76 -6.02 35.75
N ARG A 31 -27.82 -5.59 37.01
CA ARG A 31 -29.07 -5.45 37.77
C ARG A 31 -29.48 -3.99 37.81
N VAL A 32 -30.69 -3.69 37.34
CA VAL A 32 -31.24 -2.32 37.26
C VAL A 32 -32.70 -2.30 37.72
N PRO A 33 -33.27 -1.15 38.09
CA PRO A 33 -34.71 -1.03 38.36
C PRO A 33 -35.54 -1.46 37.13
N LYS A 34 -36.68 -2.13 37.35
CA LYS A 34 -37.59 -2.57 36.25
C LYS A 34 -37.99 -1.40 35.34
N LEU A 35 -38.26 -0.22 35.90
CA LEU A 35 -38.61 0.98 35.13
C LEU A 35 -37.49 1.41 34.16
N ILE A 36 -36.23 1.26 34.55
CA ILE A 36 -35.09 1.56 33.69
C ILE A 36 -34.97 0.52 32.56
N ALA A 37 -35.23 -0.75 32.87
CA ALA A 37 -35.26 -1.80 31.84
C ALA A 37 -36.35 -1.56 30.79
N ILE A 38 -37.54 -1.12 31.23
CA ILE A 38 -38.66 -0.72 30.36
C ILE A 38 -38.28 0.50 29.52
N PHE A 39 -37.66 1.50 30.13
CA PHE A 39 -37.25 2.73 29.45
C PHE A 39 -36.31 2.47 28.28
N ILE A 40 -35.32 1.58 28.45
CA ILE A 40 -34.33 1.32 27.41
C ILE A 40 -34.74 0.26 26.38
N SER A 41 -35.79 -0.53 26.63
CA SER A 41 -36.19 -1.64 25.77
C SER A 41 -37.69 -1.74 25.57
N PRO A 42 -38.20 -1.32 24.40
CA PRO A 42 -39.58 -1.57 23.99
C PRO A 42 -39.97 -3.05 23.98
N ILE A 43 -39.02 -3.96 23.71
CA ILE A 43 -39.24 -5.41 23.77
C ILE A 43 -39.56 -5.83 25.21
N ILE A 44 -38.73 -5.42 26.17
CA ILE A 44 -38.97 -5.74 27.58
C ILE A 44 -40.27 -5.10 28.09
N SER A 45 -40.59 -3.89 27.64
CA SER A 45 -41.88 -3.25 27.95
C SER A 45 -43.06 -4.13 27.55
N LYS A 46 -43.06 -4.70 26.34
CA LYS A 46 -44.10 -5.63 25.88
C LYS A 46 -44.08 -6.94 26.66
N MET A 47 -42.91 -7.54 26.86
CA MET A 47 -42.78 -8.79 27.61
C MET A 47 -43.27 -8.69 29.06
N LEU A 48 -43.08 -7.54 29.71
CA LEU A 48 -43.57 -7.28 31.07
C LEU A 48 -45.07 -7.01 31.12
N GLN A 49 -45.67 -6.51 30.03
CA GLN A 49 -47.13 -6.42 29.91
C GLN A 49 -47.75 -7.83 29.81
N ASP A 50 -47.10 -8.74 29.08
CA ASP A 50 -47.55 -10.13 28.95
C ASP A 50 -47.25 -10.95 30.22
N ASN A 51 -46.11 -10.71 30.87
CA ASN A 51 -45.67 -11.42 32.08
C ASN A 51 -44.99 -10.46 33.10
N PRO A 52 -45.74 -9.93 34.09
CA PRO A 52 -45.22 -9.00 35.09
C PRO A 52 -44.11 -9.55 36.00
N GLU A 53 -44.05 -10.87 36.16
CA GLU A 53 -43.06 -11.56 37.02
C GLU A 53 -41.68 -11.71 36.35
N LEU A 54 -41.57 -11.37 35.06
CA LEU A 54 -40.29 -11.42 34.36
C LEU A 54 -39.28 -10.46 35.01
N ASN A 55 -38.11 -10.98 35.34
CA ASN A 55 -37.04 -10.22 36.01
C ASN A 55 -35.67 -10.42 35.37
N ARG A 56 -35.62 -11.06 34.19
CA ARG A 56 -34.40 -11.46 33.49
C ARG A 56 -34.59 -11.33 31.98
N PHE A 57 -33.55 -10.83 31.29
CA PHE A 57 -33.45 -10.85 29.83
C PHE A 57 -32.02 -11.16 29.39
N GLU A 58 -31.86 -12.05 28.41
CA GLU A 58 -30.56 -12.47 27.88
C GLU A 58 -30.29 -11.80 26.54
N ILE A 59 -29.12 -11.16 26.44
CA ILE A 59 -28.65 -10.48 25.23
C ILE A 59 -27.49 -11.29 24.67
N ASN A 60 -27.72 -11.90 23.51
CA ASN A 60 -26.72 -12.72 22.82
C ASN A 60 -25.77 -11.85 21.98
N VAL A 61 -25.03 -10.95 22.65
CA VAL A 61 -24.00 -10.10 22.06
C VAL A 61 -22.73 -10.23 22.90
N LYS A 62 -21.59 -10.49 22.26
CA LYS A 62 -20.29 -10.58 22.94
C LYS A 62 -19.83 -9.18 23.36
N ASP A 63 -19.84 -8.91 24.67
CA ASP A 63 -19.42 -7.63 25.24
C ASP A 63 -18.03 -7.73 25.90
N GLU A 64 -16.98 -7.76 25.07
CA GLU A 64 -15.59 -7.89 25.55
C GLU A 64 -15.08 -6.61 26.25
N THR A 65 -15.71 -5.46 25.97
CA THR A 65 -15.29 -4.13 26.43
C THR A 65 -16.15 -3.56 27.56
N LYS A 66 -17.18 -4.30 28.01
CA LYS A 66 -18.20 -3.84 28.98
C LYS A 66 -18.98 -2.61 28.51
N THR A 67 -19.20 -2.48 27.20
CA THR A 67 -19.94 -1.39 26.56
C THR A 67 -21.40 -1.34 27.03
N PHE A 68 -21.98 -2.47 27.44
CA PHE A 68 -23.34 -2.46 27.99
C PHE A 68 -23.45 -1.63 29.28
N ARG A 69 -22.36 -1.50 30.05
CA ARG A 69 -22.33 -0.61 31.22
C ARG A 69 -22.58 0.85 30.85
N LEU A 70 -22.05 1.28 29.70
CA LEU A 70 -22.22 2.63 29.17
C LEU A 70 -23.67 2.90 28.80
N LEU A 71 -24.35 1.91 28.21
CA LEU A 71 -25.78 1.99 27.92
C LEU A 71 -26.60 2.16 29.20
N ILE A 72 -26.27 1.41 30.27
CA ILE A 72 -26.93 1.59 31.56
C ILE A 72 -26.68 2.99 32.14
N GLN A 73 -25.47 3.53 32.00
CA GLN A 73 -25.19 4.91 32.43
C GLN A 73 -26.05 5.93 31.67
N MET A 74 -26.21 5.75 30.36
CA MET A 74 -27.11 6.58 29.53
C MET A 74 -28.57 6.46 29.96
N ALA A 75 -29.01 5.25 30.35
CA ALA A 75 -30.36 5.00 30.84
C ALA A 75 -30.69 5.82 32.10
N PHE A 76 -29.68 6.09 32.94
CA PHE A 76 -29.78 6.97 34.10
C PHE A 76 -29.55 8.46 33.74
N GLY A 77 -29.55 8.83 32.47
CA GLY A 77 -29.42 10.22 32.04
C GLY A 77 -27.99 10.77 32.06
N ASN A 78 -26.97 9.92 32.22
CA ASN A 78 -25.57 10.36 32.11
C ASN A 78 -25.16 10.54 30.65
N GLN A 79 -24.30 11.53 30.39
CA GLN A 79 -23.66 11.68 29.07
C GLN A 79 -22.44 10.78 28.99
N VAL A 80 -22.30 10.07 27.86
CA VAL A 80 -21.18 9.15 27.61
C VAL A 80 -20.55 9.48 26.26
N GLN A 81 -19.22 9.44 26.20
CA GLN A 81 -18.47 9.48 24.94
C GLN A 81 -18.21 8.06 24.47
N LEU A 82 -18.57 7.75 23.22
CA LEU A 82 -18.40 6.45 22.61
C LEU A 82 -17.29 6.52 21.56
N ASP A 83 -16.38 5.53 21.56
CA ASP A 83 -15.49 5.30 20.43
C ASP A 83 -16.23 4.60 19.26
N GLN A 84 -15.57 4.46 18.11
CA GLN A 84 -16.18 3.87 16.91
C GLN A 84 -16.61 2.40 17.13
N ASN A 85 -15.81 1.61 17.84
CA ASN A 85 -16.10 0.21 18.13
C ASN A 85 -17.28 0.07 19.13
N GLN A 86 -17.28 0.93 20.15
CA GLN A 86 -18.36 1.06 21.14
C GLN A 86 -19.67 1.52 20.49
N SER A 87 -19.63 2.38 19.49
CA SER A 87 -20.82 2.81 18.73
C SER A 87 -21.44 1.66 17.94
N GLU A 88 -20.63 0.82 17.30
CA GLU A 88 -21.11 -0.38 16.59
C GLU A 88 -21.74 -1.40 17.55
N MET A 89 -21.11 -1.64 18.70
CA MET A 89 -21.68 -2.48 19.75
C MET A 89 -22.98 -1.88 20.33
N MET A 90 -23.04 -0.55 20.50
CA MET A 90 -24.25 0.14 20.98
C MET A 90 -25.42 -0.02 20.01
N GLN A 91 -25.17 -0.02 18.69
CA GLN A 91 -26.19 -0.33 17.69
C GLN A 91 -26.68 -1.78 17.79
N ALA A 92 -25.77 -2.74 18.04
CA ALA A 92 -26.16 -4.12 18.25
C ALA A 92 -27.06 -4.28 19.50
N PHE A 93 -26.73 -3.59 20.59
CA PHE A 93 -27.59 -3.54 21.78
C PHE A 93 -28.94 -2.88 21.50
N GLY A 94 -28.96 -1.75 20.78
CA GLY A 94 -30.20 -1.07 20.40
C GLY A 94 -31.14 -1.99 19.61
N LYS A 95 -30.61 -2.74 18.63
CA LYS A 95 -31.39 -3.74 17.88
C LYS A 95 -31.89 -4.87 18.79
N ALA A 96 -31.04 -5.41 19.66
CA ALA A 96 -31.42 -6.49 20.57
C ALA A 96 -32.49 -6.08 21.59
N LEU A 97 -32.52 -4.80 21.97
CA LEU A 97 -33.51 -4.23 22.89
C LEU A 97 -34.75 -3.69 22.18
N GLY A 98 -34.76 -3.63 20.84
CA GLY A 98 -35.81 -3.01 20.03
C GLY A 98 -35.91 -1.49 20.23
N ASN A 99 -34.81 -0.84 20.59
CA ASN A 99 -34.74 0.60 20.81
C ASN A 99 -34.25 1.30 19.54
N ASP A 100 -35.19 1.68 18.68
CA ASP A 100 -34.90 2.35 17.41
C ASP A 100 -34.30 3.75 17.60
N GLU A 101 -34.64 4.43 18.70
CA GLU A 101 -34.06 5.74 19.04
C GLU A 101 -32.56 5.60 19.31
N LEU A 102 -32.14 4.61 20.08
CA LEU A 102 -30.72 4.34 20.34
C LEU A 102 -29.98 4.00 19.05
N VAL A 103 -30.58 3.18 18.18
CA VAL A 103 -30.00 2.85 16.87
C VAL A 103 -29.86 4.09 16.00
N ALA A 104 -30.91 4.94 15.93
CA ALA A 104 -30.90 6.17 15.17
C ALA A 104 -29.89 7.19 15.73
N ILE A 105 -29.76 7.29 17.05
CA ILE A 105 -28.76 8.13 17.71
C ILE A 105 -27.37 7.63 17.34
N CYS A 106 -27.04 6.35 17.50
CA CYS A 106 -25.72 5.84 17.13
C CYS A 106 -25.41 5.97 15.63
N GLN A 107 -26.42 5.89 14.75
CA GLN A 107 -26.28 6.20 13.33
C GLN A 107 -26.12 7.71 13.05
N SER A 108 -26.69 8.57 13.90
CA SER A 108 -26.62 10.02 13.76
C SER A 108 -25.38 10.66 14.40
N SER A 109 -24.86 10.01 15.45
CA SER A 109 -23.67 10.34 16.21
C SER A 109 -22.43 9.69 15.61
N SER A 110 -22.59 8.61 14.82
CA SER A 110 -21.66 8.38 13.72
C SER A 110 -21.73 9.63 12.84
N PRO A 111 -20.61 10.29 12.52
CA PRO A 111 -20.60 11.61 11.91
C PRO A 111 -21.62 11.66 10.76
N LYS A 112 -22.72 12.40 11.02
CA LYS A 112 -23.74 12.77 10.04
C LYS A 112 -23.11 13.69 9.01
N SER A 113 -22.27 13.10 8.16
CA SER A 113 -21.75 13.61 6.91
C SER A 113 -21.02 12.51 6.12
N ASN A 114 -21.44 11.24 6.15
CA ASN A 114 -20.85 10.22 5.26
C ASN A 114 -21.25 10.38 3.77
N LEU A 115 -22.03 11.40 3.40
CA LEU A 115 -22.14 11.87 2.01
C LEU A 115 -21.14 13.00 1.66
N ASP A 116 -20.69 13.78 2.65
CA ASP A 116 -19.76 14.92 2.43
C ASP A 116 -18.32 14.62 2.87
N ASN A 117 -18.09 13.49 3.57
CA ASN A 117 -16.81 13.10 4.14
C ASN A 117 -16.34 11.72 3.66
N ILE A 118 -16.84 11.24 2.51
CA ILE A 118 -16.08 10.22 1.77
C ILE A 118 -14.79 10.92 1.36
N ASN A 119 -13.71 10.52 2.01
CA ASN A 119 -12.36 10.90 1.64
C ASN A 119 -11.61 9.64 1.19
N ILE A 120 -10.44 9.85 0.61
CA ILE A 120 -9.59 8.79 0.05
C ILE A 120 -9.31 7.69 1.09
N ASP A 121 -9.14 8.07 2.37
CA ASP A 121 -8.75 7.16 3.45
C ASP A 121 -9.93 6.34 4.00
N ASN A 122 -11.15 6.90 3.99
CA ASN A 122 -12.32 6.26 4.59
C ASN A 122 -13.19 5.51 3.58
N ALA A 123 -13.01 5.72 2.28
CA ALA A 123 -13.87 5.15 1.24
C ALA A 123 -13.96 3.62 1.30
N VAL A 124 -12.84 2.93 1.49
CA VAL A 124 -12.79 1.45 1.54
C VAL A 124 -13.40 0.91 2.85
N ILE A 125 -13.12 1.56 3.99
CA ILE A 125 -13.70 1.19 5.29
C ILE A 125 -15.23 1.39 5.27
N LEU A 126 -15.70 2.47 4.65
CA LEU A 126 -17.11 2.75 4.45
C LEU A 126 -17.77 1.69 3.55
N LEU A 127 -17.11 1.25 2.49
CA LEU A 127 -17.61 0.17 1.64
C LEU A 127 -17.81 -1.13 2.44
N ASN A 128 -16.78 -1.55 3.17
CA ASN A 128 -16.80 -2.79 3.95
C ASN A 128 -17.82 -2.74 5.10
N SER A 129 -17.97 -1.60 5.77
CA SER A 129 -18.99 -1.43 6.82
C SER A 129 -20.42 -1.42 6.26
N LYS A 130 -20.66 -0.79 5.10
CA LYS A 130 -21.99 -0.80 4.45
C LYS A 130 -22.37 -2.16 3.89
N LYS A 131 -21.39 -2.94 3.42
CA LYS A 131 -21.57 -4.34 2.99
C LYS A 131 -22.05 -5.23 4.14
N LYS A 132 -21.43 -5.13 5.32
CA LYS A 132 -21.86 -5.83 6.55
C LYS A 132 -23.29 -5.47 6.98
N LEU A 133 -23.74 -4.26 6.64
CA LEU A 133 -25.07 -3.75 6.98
C LEU A 133 -26.13 -4.01 5.88
N HIS A 134 -25.79 -4.71 4.80
CA HIS A 134 -26.67 -4.94 3.63
C HIS A 134 -27.31 -3.65 3.07
N ALA A 135 -26.62 -2.51 3.18
CA ALA A 135 -27.09 -1.23 2.67
C ALA A 135 -26.69 -1.02 1.19
N LYS A 136 -27.34 -0.10 0.48
CA LYS A 136 -26.90 0.32 -0.86
C LYS A 136 -25.51 0.97 -0.77
N TYR A 137 -24.56 0.52 -1.59
CA TYR A 137 -23.17 1.00 -1.61
C TYR A 137 -22.71 1.49 -3.00
N ASP A 138 -23.61 1.59 -3.97
CA ASP A 138 -23.28 1.97 -5.36
C ASP A 138 -22.59 3.35 -5.45
N PHE A 139 -23.00 4.31 -4.60
CA PHE A 139 -22.38 5.63 -4.55
C PHE A 139 -20.93 5.61 -4.02
N ILE A 140 -20.58 4.61 -3.19
CA ILE A 140 -19.21 4.43 -2.68
C ILE A 140 -18.34 3.84 -3.77
N ILE A 141 -18.84 2.87 -4.53
CA ILE A 141 -18.16 2.32 -5.71
C ILE A 141 -17.90 3.44 -6.72
N GLU A 142 -18.89 4.30 -6.97
CA GLU A 142 -18.73 5.46 -7.85
C GLU A 142 -17.63 6.41 -7.36
N TYR A 143 -17.60 6.71 -6.06
CA TYR A 143 -16.57 7.57 -5.47
C TYR A 143 -15.18 6.95 -5.60
N ILE A 144 -15.04 5.66 -5.24
CA ILE A 144 -13.78 4.92 -5.35
C ILE A 144 -13.30 4.88 -6.80
N ALA A 145 -14.19 4.63 -7.76
CA ALA A 145 -13.84 4.65 -9.17
C ALA A 145 -13.31 6.04 -9.60
N SER A 146 -13.92 7.12 -9.12
CA SER A 146 -13.50 8.49 -9.46
C SER A 146 -12.19 8.96 -8.81
N HIS A 147 -11.79 8.34 -7.68
CA HIS A 147 -10.55 8.65 -6.94
C HIS A 147 -9.57 7.46 -6.91
N PHE A 148 -9.73 6.48 -7.81
CA PHE A 148 -8.99 5.23 -7.78
C PHE A 148 -7.46 5.42 -7.77
N SER A 149 -6.97 6.44 -8.48
CA SER A 149 -5.53 6.75 -8.56
C SER A 149 -4.94 7.36 -7.29
N ASP A 150 -5.79 7.91 -6.41
CA ASP A 150 -5.36 8.62 -5.22
C ASP A 150 -5.48 7.74 -3.96
N ILE A 151 -6.19 6.62 -4.04
CA ILE A 151 -6.31 5.63 -2.97
C ILE A 151 -5.02 4.79 -2.89
N SER A 152 -4.54 4.55 -1.67
CA SER A 152 -3.34 3.75 -1.44
C SER A 152 -3.55 2.27 -1.77
N GLU A 153 -2.52 1.61 -2.28
CA GLU A 153 -2.54 0.17 -2.61
C GLU A 153 -2.96 -0.70 -1.42
N GLN A 154 -2.56 -0.33 -0.19
CA GLN A 154 -2.90 -1.05 1.05
C GLN A 154 -4.39 -1.04 1.38
N GLU A 155 -5.10 0.04 1.04
CA GLU A 155 -6.55 0.08 1.22
C GLU A 155 -7.25 -0.69 0.10
N LEU A 156 -6.74 -0.60 -1.13
CA LEU A 156 -7.30 -1.36 -2.26
C LEU A 156 -7.13 -2.89 -2.12
N GLU A 157 -6.12 -3.36 -1.40
CA GLU A 157 -5.93 -4.78 -1.04
C GLU A 157 -7.06 -5.32 -0.13
N LYS A 158 -7.78 -4.46 0.60
CA LYS A 158 -8.88 -4.86 1.50
C LYS A 158 -10.24 -5.01 0.80
N LEU A 159 -10.27 -4.84 -0.53
CA LEU A 159 -11.48 -4.92 -1.32
C LEU A 159 -11.75 -6.36 -1.76
N ASP A 160 -13.02 -6.78 -1.68
CA ASP A 160 -13.43 -8.07 -2.23
C ASP A 160 -13.45 -8.01 -3.77
N ILE A 161 -13.21 -9.15 -4.41
CA ILE A 161 -13.11 -9.24 -5.87
C ILE A 161 -14.35 -8.76 -6.63
N GLU A 162 -15.55 -9.00 -6.08
CA GLU A 162 -16.80 -8.54 -6.68
C GLU A 162 -16.89 -7.01 -6.72
N ASP A 163 -16.34 -6.35 -5.69
CA ASP A 163 -16.32 -4.91 -5.59
C ASP A 163 -15.26 -4.32 -6.53
N VAL A 164 -14.09 -4.96 -6.64
CA VAL A 164 -13.06 -4.62 -7.63
C VAL A 164 -13.61 -4.72 -9.06
N GLN A 165 -14.33 -5.80 -9.38
CA GLN A 165 -14.96 -5.95 -10.70
C GLN A 165 -15.94 -4.81 -11.01
N LYS A 166 -16.75 -4.40 -10.02
CA LYS A 166 -17.69 -3.27 -10.17
C LYS A 166 -16.97 -1.94 -10.34
N ILE A 167 -15.90 -1.69 -9.58
CA ILE A 167 -15.09 -0.48 -9.66
C ILE A 167 -14.43 -0.37 -11.05
N LEU A 168 -13.77 -1.44 -11.52
CA LEU A 168 -13.09 -1.44 -12.81
C LEU A 168 -14.06 -1.36 -14.00
N SER A 169 -15.30 -1.83 -13.83
CA SER A 169 -16.35 -1.73 -14.84
C SER A 169 -17.12 -0.41 -14.79
N HIS A 170 -16.81 0.48 -13.84
CA HIS A 170 -17.57 1.70 -13.63
C HIS A 170 -17.21 2.78 -14.68
N SER A 171 -18.23 3.48 -15.21
CA SER A 171 -18.05 4.49 -16.26
C SER A 171 -17.27 5.73 -15.81
N LYS A 172 -17.21 5.99 -14.50
CA LYS A 172 -16.48 7.11 -13.87
C LYS A 172 -15.07 6.75 -13.39
N LEU A 173 -14.53 5.60 -13.78
CA LEU A 173 -13.17 5.20 -13.41
C LEU A 173 -12.15 6.23 -13.90
N ARG A 174 -11.43 6.87 -12.97
CA ARG A 174 -10.32 7.79 -13.25
C ARG A 174 -9.00 7.17 -12.84
N SER A 175 -8.27 6.67 -13.84
CA SER A 175 -6.88 6.24 -13.68
C SER A 175 -5.92 7.26 -14.28
N ARG A 176 -4.75 7.46 -13.65
CA ARG A 176 -3.63 8.25 -14.21
C ARG A 176 -3.11 7.62 -15.50
N SER A 177 -3.11 6.29 -15.56
CA SER A 177 -2.73 5.50 -16.73
C SER A 177 -3.32 4.09 -16.65
N GLU A 178 -3.43 3.42 -17.80
CA GLU A 178 -3.81 2.01 -17.86
C GLU A 178 -2.80 1.11 -17.12
N SER A 179 -1.52 1.47 -17.18
CA SER A 179 -0.43 0.83 -16.43
C SER A 179 -0.68 0.74 -14.93
N CYS A 180 -1.31 1.75 -14.32
CA CYS A 180 -1.64 1.72 -12.89
C CYS A 180 -2.71 0.65 -12.58
N ILE A 181 -3.74 0.54 -13.43
CA ILE A 181 -4.76 -0.50 -13.31
C ILE A 181 -4.12 -1.88 -13.51
N PHE A 182 -3.26 -2.02 -14.52
CA PHE A 182 -2.54 -3.26 -14.79
C PHE A 182 -1.71 -3.71 -13.60
N ARG A 183 -0.87 -2.84 -13.03
CA ARG A 183 -0.02 -3.19 -11.88
C ARG A 183 -0.84 -3.61 -10.66
N TYR A 184 -1.97 -2.94 -10.41
CA TYR A 184 -2.87 -3.31 -9.33
C TYR A 184 -3.50 -4.69 -9.54
N VAL A 185 -4.11 -4.93 -10.71
CA VAL A 185 -4.72 -6.23 -11.04
C VAL A 185 -3.68 -7.35 -11.05
N PHE A 186 -2.50 -7.07 -11.61
CA PHE A 186 -1.39 -8.01 -11.66
C PHE A 186 -0.84 -8.33 -10.26
N GLY A 187 -0.77 -7.34 -9.36
CA GLY A 187 -0.43 -7.55 -7.96
C GLY A 187 -1.42 -8.47 -7.24
N LEU A 188 -2.72 -8.22 -7.38
CA LEU A 188 -3.77 -9.08 -6.81
C LEU A 188 -3.70 -10.51 -7.37
N TYR A 189 -3.47 -10.65 -8.67
CA TYR A 189 -3.32 -11.96 -9.32
C TYR A 189 -2.13 -12.76 -8.75
N MET A 190 -0.98 -12.10 -8.57
CA MET A 190 0.23 -12.72 -8.01
C MET A 190 0.08 -13.11 -6.52
N GLU A 191 -0.69 -12.34 -5.74
CA GLU A 191 -0.93 -12.63 -4.32
C GLU A 191 -1.87 -13.84 -4.11
N HIS A 192 -2.87 -13.99 -4.98
CA HIS A 192 -3.91 -15.01 -4.85
C HIS A 192 -3.62 -16.31 -5.63
N ASN A 193 -2.37 -16.55 -5.99
CA ASN A 193 -1.85 -17.86 -6.43
C ASN A 193 -2.66 -18.49 -7.58
N ASP A 194 -2.85 -17.73 -8.67
CA ASP A 194 -3.60 -18.12 -9.88
C ASP A 194 -5.08 -18.48 -9.60
N ASP A 195 -5.84 -17.65 -8.89
CA ASP A 195 -7.30 -17.83 -8.78
C ASP A 195 -8.01 -17.35 -10.08
N PRO A 196 -8.84 -18.21 -10.74
CA PRO A 196 -9.53 -17.88 -11.98
C PRO A 196 -10.36 -16.60 -11.92
N ARG A 197 -10.89 -16.23 -10.75
CA ARG A 197 -11.73 -15.04 -10.59
C ARG A 197 -10.93 -13.75 -10.85
N TYR A 198 -9.64 -13.75 -10.48
CA TYR A 198 -8.74 -12.61 -10.68
C TYR A 198 -8.27 -12.53 -12.14
N SER A 199 -8.17 -13.66 -12.83
CA SER A 199 -7.84 -13.67 -14.27
C SER A 199 -8.85 -12.87 -15.10
N GLU A 200 -10.14 -12.95 -14.76
CA GLU A 200 -11.21 -12.25 -15.49
C GLU A 200 -11.09 -10.71 -15.41
N LEU A 201 -10.37 -10.18 -14.42
CA LEU A 201 -10.10 -8.74 -14.32
C LEU A 201 -9.26 -8.23 -15.50
N PHE A 202 -8.38 -9.07 -16.06
CA PHE A 202 -7.57 -8.71 -17.23
C PHE A 202 -8.42 -8.47 -18.48
N SER A 203 -9.64 -9.00 -18.56
CA SER A 203 -10.57 -8.71 -19.66
C SER A 203 -10.94 -7.23 -19.77
N LYS A 204 -10.83 -6.49 -18.66
CA LYS A 204 -11.18 -5.06 -18.57
C LYS A 204 -10.00 -4.14 -18.88
N ILE A 205 -8.79 -4.69 -19.02
CA ILE A 205 -7.57 -3.93 -19.22
C ILE A 205 -7.33 -3.70 -20.71
N LYS A 206 -6.95 -2.47 -21.06
CA LYS A 206 -6.58 -2.10 -22.43
C LYS A 206 -5.10 -2.36 -22.68
N PHE A 207 -4.76 -3.61 -23.02
CA PHE A 207 -3.38 -4.02 -23.38
C PHE A 207 -2.72 -3.14 -24.45
N GLU A 208 -3.52 -2.49 -25.31
CA GLU A 208 -3.06 -1.51 -26.30
C GLU A 208 -2.28 -0.32 -25.70
N LYS A 209 -2.57 0.03 -24.45
CA LYS A 209 -1.98 1.18 -23.74
C LYS A 209 -0.87 0.79 -22.76
N LEU A 210 -0.55 -0.50 -22.65
CA LEU A 210 0.53 -1.00 -21.80
C LEU A 210 1.88 -0.89 -22.52
N ASP A 211 2.94 -0.69 -21.74
CA ASP A 211 4.29 -0.66 -22.27
C ASP A 211 4.82 -2.08 -22.57
N GLU A 212 6.01 -2.16 -23.17
CA GLU A 212 6.64 -3.45 -23.51
C GLU A 212 7.01 -4.27 -22.26
N GLU A 213 7.34 -3.61 -21.14
CA GLU A 213 7.79 -4.28 -19.92
C GLU A 213 6.60 -4.93 -19.20
N GLU A 214 5.50 -4.20 -19.04
CA GLU A 214 4.23 -4.68 -18.48
C GLU A 214 3.65 -5.82 -19.32
N MET A 215 3.77 -5.72 -20.64
CA MET A 215 3.34 -6.81 -21.52
C MET A 215 4.23 -8.05 -21.36
N SER A 216 5.55 -7.86 -21.25
CA SER A 216 6.48 -8.96 -20.96
C SER A 216 6.18 -9.60 -19.61
N ASP A 217 5.92 -8.80 -18.57
CA ASP A 217 5.56 -9.30 -17.24
C ASP A 217 4.27 -10.11 -17.27
N PHE A 218 3.24 -9.66 -17.99
CA PHE A 218 2.03 -10.44 -18.20
C PHE A 218 2.31 -11.77 -18.88
N VAL A 219 3.00 -11.78 -20.03
CA VAL A 219 3.25 -13.01 -20.80
C VAL A 219 4.09 -14.02 -20.03
N ASN A 220 5.06 -13.56 -19.25
CA ASN A 220 5.98 -14.45 -18.53
C ASN A 220 5.36 -15.05 -17.26
N ASN A 221 4.39 -14.39 -16.64
CA ASN A 221 3.83 -14.81 -15.35
C ASN A 221 2.35 -15.26 -15.43
N PHE A 222 1.64 -14.96 -16.52
CA PHE A 222 0.24 -15.36 -16.67
C PHE A 222 0.09 -16.83 -17.08
N SER A 223 -0.68 -17.59 -16.31
CA SER A 223 -0.97 -18.99 -16.59
C SER A 223 -1.91 -19.15 -17.78
N SER A 224 -1.42 -19.73 -18.89
CA SER A 224 -2.20 -19.97 -20.12
C SER A 224 -3.52 -20.73 -19.92
N ASN A 225 -3.61 -21.55 -18.88
CA ASN A 225 -4.82 -22.28 -18.49
C ASN A 225 -5.97 -21.37 -17.99
N GLN A 226 -5.69 -20.11 -17.69
CA GLN A 226 -6.66 -19.13 -17.20
C GLN A 226 -7.05 -18.09 -18.25
N MET A 227 -6.69 -18.33 -19.51
CA MET A 227 -7.06 -17.47 -20.62
C MET A 227 -8.56 -17.58 -20.88
N THR A 228 -9.31 -16.52 -20.59
CA THR A 228 -10.73 -16.40 -20.97
C THR A 228 -10.87 -15.71 -22.32
N ASP A 229 -12.02 -15.90 -22.99
CA ASP A 229 -12.31 -15.26 -24.29
C ASP A 229 -12.16 -13.73 -24.21
N GLY A 230 -12.52 -13.13 -23.08
CA GLY A 230 -12.39 -11.69 -22.84
C GLY A 230 -10.93 -11.22 -22.82
N ILE A 231 -10.05 -11.98 -22.16
CA ILE A 231 -8.60 -11.70 -22.11
C ILE A 231 -8.00 -11.89 -23.50
N TRP A 232 -8.36 -12.96 -24.21
CA TRP A 232 -7.87 -13.21 -25.56
C TRP A 232 -8.26 -12.10 -26.53
N LEU A 233 -9.50 -11.60 -26.47
CA LEU A 233 -9.93 -10.46 -27.28
C LEU A 233 -9.15 -9.18 -26.94
N ALA A 234 -8.92 -8.93 -25.65
CA ALA A 234 -8.14 -7.77 -25.22
C ALA A 234 -6.67 -7.84 -25.68
N LEU A 235 -6.07 -9.03 -25.61
CA LEU A 235 -4.72 -9.29 -26.10
C LEU A 235 -4.64 -9.21 -27.63
N SER A 236 -5.65 -9.74 -28.33
CA SER A 236 -5.73 -9.69 -29.80
C SER A 236 -5.72 -8.26 -30.32
N ARG A 237 -6.43 -7.34 -29.64
CA ARG A 237 -6.39 -5.91 -30.00
C ARG A 237 -4.98 -5.32 -29.91
N ARG A 238 -4.18 -5.74 -28.92
CA ARG A 238 -2.77 -5.37 -28.81
C ARG A 238 -1.92 -5.98 -29.93
N LEU A 239 -2.15 -7.24 -30.29
CA LEU A 239 -1.40 -7.94 -31.35
C LEU A 239 -1.66 -7.38 -32.76
N ILE A 240 -2.81 -6.76 -32.99
CA ILE A 240 -3.19 -6.14 -34.27
C ILE A 240 -2.54 -4.75 -34.45
N LEU A 241 -1.96 -4.16 -33.40
CA LEU A 241 -1.30 -2.85 -33.52
C LEU A 241 -0.11 -2.93 -34.49
N PRO A 242 0.09 -1.90 -35.32
CA PRO A 242 1.20 -1.87 -36.26
C PRO A 242 2.52 -1.99 -35.50
N VAL A 243 3.34 -2.96 -35.93
CA VAL A 243 4.70 -3.12 -35.41
C VAL A 243 5.46 -1.84 -35.72
N ALA A 244 5.78 -1.05 -34.69
CA ALA A 244 6.66 0.08 -34.87
C ALA A 244 8.03 -0.46 -35.27
N GLU A 245 8.33 -0.42 -36.57
CA GLU A 245 9.69 -0.56 -37.07
C GLU A 245 10.52 0.57 -36.46
N SER A 246 11.17 0.28 -35.33
CA SER A 246 12.22 1.12 -34.77
C SER A 246 13.43 1.04 -35.71
N GLY A 247 13.38 1.77 -36.83
CA GLY A 247 14.51 1.77 -37.76
C GLY A 247 14.31 2.35 -39.15
N LYS A 248 13.35 3.24 -39.45
CA LYS A 248 13.41 4.09 -40.65
C LYS A 248 12.87 5.48 -40.33
N GLN A 249 13.79 6.44 -40.16
CA GLN A 249 13.45 7.86 -40.26
C GLN A 249 12.79 8.09 -41.63
N SER A 250 11.52 8.46 -41.61
CA SER A 250 10.82 9.00 -42.76
C SER A 250 11.53 10.28 -43.21
N MET A 251 12.18 10.23 -44.37
CA MET A 251 12.38 11.42 -45.19
C MET A 251 11.10 11.62 -46.01
N ILE A 252 10.48 12.80 -45.91
CA ILE A 252 10.03 13.65 -47.02
C ILE A 252 9.24 14.85 -46.46
N ALA A 253 9.63 16.05 -46.93
CA ALA A 253 8.94 17.35 -46.96
C ALA A 253 8.62 18.00 -45.59
N ASP A 254 9.10 19.21 -45.29
CA ASP A 254 8.85 20.41 -46.10
C ASP A 254 10.10 21.27 -46.42
N LYS A 255 10.07 21.82 -47.63
CA LYS A 255 10.96 22.87 -48.16
C LYS A 255 10.26 24.24 -48.04
N MET A 256 11.13 25.27 -48.07
CA MET A 256 10.88 26.72 -48.25
C MET A 256 10.60 27.45 -46.91
N SER A 257 11.34 28.49 -46.53
CA SER A 257 11.82 29.61 -47.36
C SER A 257 13.07 30.32 -46.80
N ASP A 258 14.01 30.53 -47.73
CA ASP A 258 14.92 31.65 -47.97
C ASP A 258 16.13 32.04 -47.08
N PRO A 259 17.23 32.49 -47.73
CA PRO A 259 18.55 32.75 -47.16
C PRO A 259 18.82 34.26 -46.96
N THR A 260 19.86 34.55 -46.17
CA THR A 260 20.68 35.78 -46.02
C THR A 260 20.95 35.95 -44.52
N SER A 261 22.13 36.26 -43.98
CA SER A 261 23.30 37.01 -44.47
C SER A 261 24.50 36.81 -43.53
N ARG A 262 25.69 36.59 -44.13
CA ARG A 262 26.93 37.35 -43.93
C ARG A 262 27.63 37.39 -42.53
N ALA A 263 28.84 36.81 -42.54
CA ALA A 263 30.13 37.36 -42.09
C ALA A 263 30.37 37.58 -40.56
N THR A 264 31.23 36.74 -39.97
CA THR A 264 32.65 37.01 -39.59
C THR A 264 32.83 37.53 -38.17
N SER A 265 33.50 36.74 -37.33
CA SER A 265 34.74 37.19 -36.68
C SER A 265 35.48 35.99 -36.10
N ARG A 266 36.75 35.88 -36.48
CA ARG A 266 37.74 34.96 -35.91
C ARG A 266 38.22 35.52 -34.58
N HIS A 267 38.39 34.67 -33.57
CA HIS A 267 39.51 34.82 -32.66
C HIS A 267 40.08 33.44 -32.33
N GLU A 268 41.39 33.35 -32.55
CA GLU A 268 42.24 32.20 -32.30
C GLU A 268 42.44 31.97 -30.79
N SER A 269 42.66 30.69 -30.47
CA SER A 269 42.97 30.13 -29.16
C SER A 269 44.23 30.73 -28.51
N PRO A 270 44.51 30.38 -27.24
CA PRO A 270 45.48 29.29 -27.07
C PRO A 270 45.11 28.29 -25.97
N GLY A 271 45.74 27.13 -26.06
CA GLY A 271 45.45 25.91 -25.34
C GLY A 271 45.48 26.00 -23.81
N ASN A 272 44.62 25.20 -23.20
CA ASN A 272 45.05 24.33 -22.12
C ASN A 272 44.26 23.03 -22.19
N GLU A 273 44.95 21.92 -22.44
CA GLU A 273 44.38 20.58 -22.49
C GLU A 273 43.86 20.18 -21.11
N SER A 274 42.58 20.40 -20.87
CA SER A 274 41.84 19.62 -19.89
C SER A 274 40.98 18.65 -20.68
N LYS A 275 41.21 17.34 -20.48
CA LYS A 275 40.32 16.29 -21.03
C LYS A 275 38.88 16.71 -20.73
N PRO A 276 37.98 16.77 -21.73
CA PRO A 276 36.62 17.23 -21.48
C PRO A 276 36.00 16.33 -20.43
N VAL A 277 35.72 16.87 -19.25
CA VAL A 277 35.00 16.17 -18.19
C VAL A 277 33.63 15.88 -18.79
N LYS A 278 33.40 14.62 -19.22
CA LYS A 278 32.08 14.16 -19.68
C LYS A 278 31.08 14.59 -18.61
N LYS A 279 30.16 15.51 -18.97
CA LYS A 279 29.08 15.95 -18.09
C LYS A 279 28.19 14.74 -17.76
N PRO A 280 27.60 14.69 -16.55
CA PRO A 280 26.69 13.61 -16.21
C PRO A 280 25.44 13.67 -17.10
N THR A 281 24.99 12.50 -17.55
CA THR A 281 23.77 12.35 -18.34
C THR A 281 22.53 12.59 -17.47
N LYS A 282 22.62 12.26 -16.18
CA LYS A 282 21.55 12.47 -15.20
C LYS A 282 22.14 12.59 -13.79
N VAL A 283 21.51 13.40 -12.95
CA VAL A 283 21.85 13.55 -11.52
C VAL A 283 20.62 13.20 -10.70
N LEU A 284 20.78 12.31 -9.73
CA LEU A 284 19.71 11.78 -8.89
C LEU A 284 20.15 11.82 -7.44
N GLU A 285 19.83 12.89 -6.74
CA GLU A 285 20.15 13.05 -5.32
C GLU A 285 19.02 12.53 -4.43
N PHE A 286 19.40 12.00 -3.26
CA PHE A 286 18.41 11.58 -2.26
C PHE A 286 17.73 12.81 -1.64
N ASN A 287 16.40 12.87 -1.71
CA ASN A 287 15.60 14.01 -1.26
C ASN A 287 15.13 13.92 0.21
N GLY A 288 15.48 12.85 0.93
CA GLY A 288 15.06 12.62 2.32
C GLY A 288 13.80 11.77 2.51
N THR A 289 13.04 11.51 1.44
CA THR A 289 11.75 10.77 1.52
C THR A 289 11.67 9.60 0.53
N ASP A 290 12.31 9.73 -0.63
CA ASP A 290 12.28 8.73 -1.69
C ASP A 290 13.54 7.87 -1.68
N TYR A 291 13.42 6.70 -1.06
CA TYR A 291 14.53 5.79 -0.81
C TYR A 291 14.94 4.96 -2.03
N PHE A 292 14.09 4.85 -3.04
CA PHE A 292 14.24 3.83 -4.09
C PHE A 292 14.08 4.34 -5.52
N HIS A 293 13.91 5.64 -5.76
CA HIS A 293 13.99 6.22 -7.12
C HIS A 293 15.38 6.80 -7.42
N GLY A 294 16.40 5.96 -7.30
CA GLY A 294 17.79 6.34 -7.56
C GLY A 294 18.29 5.89 -8.94
N CYS A 295 19.60 5.67 -9.03
CA CYS A 295 20.30 5.33 -10.25
C CYS A 295 19.87 3.96 -10.78
N PHE A 296 19.68 2.96 -9.93
CA PHE A 296 19.26 1.63 -10.35
C PHE A 296 17.85 1.66 -10.91
N ALA A 297 16.90 2.31 -10.22
CA ALA A 297 15.55 2.50 -10.73
C ALA A 297 15.55 3.21 -12.10
N SER A 298 16.33 4.29 -12.24
CA SER A 298 16.42 5.03 -13.51
C SER A 298 17.06 4.23 -14.65
N LEU A 299 18.02 3.35 -14.36
CA LEU A 299 18.74 2.59 -15.38
C LEU A 299 18.07 1.25 -15.71
N ARG A 300 17.24 0.71 -14.80
CA ARG A 300 16.46 -0.51 -15.02
C ARG A 300 15.46 -0.35 -16.17
N SER A 301 14.80 0.81 -16.27
CA SER A 301 13.81 1.17 -17.31
C SER A 301 14.34 1.19 -18.76
N LYS A 302 15.64 0.96 -18.96
CA LYS A 302 16.27 0.92 -20.28
C LYS A 302 16.91 -0.45 -20.50
N LYS A 303 16.38 -1.21 -21.47
CA LYS A 303 16.77 -2.58 -21.86
C LYS A 303 18.22 -2.96 -21.49
N LYS A 304 18.36 -3.94 -20.57
CA LYS A 304 19.60 -4.68 -20.21
C LYS A 304 20.78 -3.87 -19.65
N ASN A 305 20.61 -2.64 -19.18
CA ASN A 305 21.74 -1.82 -18.69
C ASN A 305 22.29 -2.21 -17.32
N ILE A 306 21.51 -2.95 -16.54
CA ILE A 306 21.88 -3.46 -15.22
C ILE A 306 21.83 -4.99 -15.18
N SER A 307 22.74 -5.61 -14.43
CA SER A 307 22.67 -7.02 -14.02
C SER A 307 22.81 -7.13 -12.49
N VAL A 308 22.04 -8.01 -11.87
CA VAL A 308 22.12 -8.29 -10.43
C VAL A 308 22.58 -9.73 -10.22
N SER A 309 23.50 -9.96 -9.29
CA SER A 309 24.07 -11.28 -8.96
C SER A 309 24.44 -11.34 -7.47
N SER A 310 24.64 -12.54 -6.92
CA SER A 310 24.99 -12.75 -5.52
C SER A 310 26.07 -13.82 -5.37
N SER A 311 26.61 -13.94 -4.14
CA SER A 311 27.52 -15.04 -3.75
C SER A 311 26.85 -16.41 -3.79
N SER A 312 25.57 -16.48 -3.43
CA SER A 312 24.72 -17.67 -3.48
C SER A 312 23.25 -17.26 -3.41
N VAL A 313 22.37 -18.23 -3.62
CA VAL A 313 20.92 -18.06 -3.52
C VAL A 313 20.39 -19.16 -2.62
N ASN A 314 19.70 -18.78 -1.55
CA ASN A 314 18.90 -19.70 -0.73
C ASN A 314 17.42 -19.58 -1.10
N THR A 315 16.87 -18.36 -1.02
CA THR A 315 15.48 -18.09 -1.41
C THR A 315 15.30 -16.64 -1.90
N GLY A 316 14.22 -16.40 -2.63
CA GLY A 316 13.84 -15.10 -3.18
C GLY A 316 14.44 -14.77 -4.54
N THR A 317 13.90 -13.73 -5.16
CA THR A 317 14.27 -13.30 -6.52
C THR A 317 15.22 -12.11 -6.45
N ILE A 318 16.46 -12.29 -6.92
CA ILE A 318 17.52 -11.29 -6.74
C ILE A 318 17.25 -9.97 -7.46
N THR A 319 16.57 -10.00 -8.61
CA THR A 319 16.22 -8.80 -9.37
C THR A 319 15.18 -7.93 -8.65
N SER A 320 14.45 -8.49 -7.68
CA SER A 320 13.53 -7.73 -6.84
C SER A 320 14.24 -6.72 -5.95
N LEU A 321 15.53 -6.91 -5.64
CA LEU A 321 16.29 -5.98 -4.78
C LEU A 321 16.41 -4.57 -5.33
N ILE A 322 16.37 -4.41 -6.66
CA ILE A 322 16.43 -3.10 -7.32
C ILE A 322 15.05 -2.63 -7.81
N ASN A 323 13.97 -3.26 -7.31
CA ASN A 323 12.60 -2.87 -7.62
C ASN A 323 12.06 -1.93 -6.52
N PRO A 324 11.70 -0.67 -6.84
CA PRO A 324 11.22 0.29 -5.84
C PRO A 324 10.00 -0.17 -5.05
N SER A 325 9.13 -0.97 -5.68
CA SER A 325 7.92 -1.52 -5.06
C SER A 325 8.14 -2.85 -4.35
N ASN A 326 9.37 -3.38 -4.28
CA ASN A 326 9.60 -4.69 -3.69
C ASN A 326 9.25 -4.71 -2.20
N LYS A 327 8.57 -5.78 -1.78
CA LYS A 327 8.30 -6.10 -0.37
C LYS A 327 8.78 -7.51 0.01
N THR A 328 9.45 -8.21 -0.92
CA THR A 328 9.97 -9.57 -0.72
C THR A 328 11.44 -9.55 -0.28
N ASN A 329 11.85 -10.58 0.44
CA ASN A 329 13.23 -10.78 0.86
C ASN A 329 14.01 -11.61 -0.16
N PHE A 330 15.29 -11.29 -0.33
CA PHE A 330 16.28 -12.14 -0.96
C PHE A 330 17.28 -12.61 0.08
N TRP A 331 17.60 -13.91 0.06
CA TRP A 331 18.49 -14.57 1.00
C TRP A 331 19.63 -15.23 0.24
N THR A 332 20.86 -14.95 0.66
CA THR A 332 21.99 -15.82 0.31
C THR A 332 21.93 -17.10 1.15
N GLY A 333 22.77 -18.09 0.81
CA GLY A 333 23.05 -19.19 1.72
C GLY A 333 23.73 -18.71 2.99
N ASN A 334 23.62 -19.50 4.07
CA ASN A 334 24.30 -19.26 5.35
C ASN A 334 25.79 -19.58 5.21
N GLN A 335 26.54 -18.65 4.62
CA GLN A 335 27.97 -18.77 4.37
C GLN A 335 28.69 -17.42 4.58
N PRO A 336 29.91 -17.42 5.12
CA PRO A 336 30.70 -16.20 5.29
C PRO A 336 30.90 -15.43 3.98
N ASP A 337 31.21 -14.13 4.11
CA ASP A 337 31.50 -13.24 2.96
C ASP A 337 30.36 -13.13 1.93
N SER A 338 29.10 -13.33 2.36
CA SER A 338 27.94 -13.23 1.48
C SER A 338 27.76 -11.82 0.91
N TRP A 339 27.42 -11.73 -0.39
CA TRP A 339 27.29 -10.45 -1.08
C TRP A 339 26.17 -10.44 -2.13
N VAL A 340 25.65 -9.24 -2.39
CA VAL A 340 24.80 -8.92 -3.54
C VAL A 340 25.47 -7.81 -4.35
N LYS A 341 25.53 -7.98 -5.67
CA LYS A 341 26.19 -7.07 -6.62
C LYS A 341 25.21 -6.60 -7.68
N VAL A 342 25.27 -5.30 -7.97
CA VAL A 342 24.63 -4.64 -9.12
C VAL A 342 25.71 -4.15 -10.07
N GLU A 343 25.67 -4.59 -11.32
CA GLU A 343 26.62 -4.21 -12.37
C GLU A 343 25.97 -3.27 -13.39
N LEU A 344 26.68 -2.19 -13.73
CA LEU A 344 26.27 -1.16 -14.67
C LEU A 344 27.04 -1.35 -15.99
N LYS A 345 26.38 -1.88 -17.02
CA LYS A 345 27.06 -2.30 -18.25
C LYS A 345 27.62 -1.13 -19.05
N LYS A 346 26.75 -0.21 -19.44
CA LYS A 346 27.07 0.97 -20.28
C LYS A 346 27.28 2.25 -19.49
N PHE A 347 27.15 2.19 -18.17
CA PHE A 347 27.13 3.37 -17.31
C PHE A 347 28.18 3.26 -16.22
N ARG A 348 28.55 4.43 -15.70
CA ARG A 348 29.26 4.58 -14.43
C ARG A 348 28.51 5.56 -13.56
N VAL A 349 28.57 5.35 -12.25
CA VAL A 349 27.95 6.25 -11.27
C VAL A 349 29.02 6.81 -10.35
N ARG A 350 28.98 8.12 -10.12
CA ARG A 350 29.66 8.77 -9.00
C ARG A 350 28.66 8.86 -7.84
N PRO A 351 28.72 7.98 -6.84
CA PRO A 351 27.69 7.90 -5.82
C PRO A 351 27.82 9.00 -4.76
N THR A 352 26.69 9.59 -4.39
CA THR A 352 26.57 10.57 -3.30
C THR A 352 25.90 9.98 -2.07
N SER A 353 25.09 8.94 -2.23
CA SER A 353 24.59 8.09 -1.15
C SER A 353 24.15 6.73 -1.66
N TYR A 354 23.89 5.80 -0.75
CA TYR A 354 23.25 4.53 -1.07
C TYR A 354 22.16 4.21 -0.05
N THR A 355 21.18 3.44 -0.48
CA THR A 355 20.09 2.96 0.37
C THR A 355 20.09 1.44 0.39
N ILE A 356 19.94 0.86 1.58
CA ILE A 356 19.59 -0.55 1.75
C ILE A 356 18.40 -0.70 2.69
N ARG A 357 17.65 -1.78 2.49
CA ARG A 357 16.66 -2.25 3.46
C ARG A 357 16.91 -3.72 3.73
N GLY A 358 17.03 -4.05 5.01
CA GLY A 358 17.22 -5.42 5.49
C GLY A 358 15.96 -6.26 5.30
N ARG A 359 15.79 -7.27 6.15
CA ARG A 359 14.63 -8.15 6.11
C ARG A 359 13.34 -7.35 6.32
N TYR A 360 12.34 -7.59 5.48
CA TYR A 360 11.12 -6.80 5.40
C TYR A 360 10.02 -7.26 6.37
N ASP A 361 9.95 -8.54 6.69
CA ASP A 361 8.84 -9.17 7.39
C ASP A 361 9.08 -9.41 8.88
N HIS A 362 10.35 -9.54 9.30
CA HIS A 362 10.72 -9.80 10.70
C HIS A 362 11.96 -9.00 11.13
N ASP A 363 12.18 -8.89 12.44
CA ASP A 363 13.26 -8.14 13.09
C ASP A 363 14.54 -8.95 13.36
N PHE A 364 14.54 -10.25 13.10
CA PHE A 364 15.70 -11.13 13.16
C PHE A 364 16.31 -11.42 11.77
N ASN A 365 17.56 -11.90 11.72
CA ASN A 365 18.40 -12.00 10.51
C ASN A 365 18.63 -10.65 9.80
N GLN A 366 18.61 -9.54 10.53
CA GLN A 366 18.88 -8.22 9.96
C GLN A 366 20.39 -8.04 9.72
N PRO A 367 20.81 -7.43 8.59
CA PRO A 367 22.19 -7.02 8.41
C PRO A 367 22.60 -6.04 9.52
N GLN A 368 23.78 -6.25 10.08
CA GLN A 368 24.36 -5.36 11.10
C GLN A 368 25.83 -5.02 10.86
N SER A 369 26.52 -5.79 10.01
CA SER A 369 27.92 -5.54 9.66
C SER A 369 28.12 -5.78 8.17
N TRP A 370 28.45 -4.73 7.41
CA TRP A 370 28.65 -4.81 5.97
C TRP A 370 29.62 -3.74 5.46
N ASN A 371 30.20 -4.02 4.30
CA ASN A 371 30.86 -3.02 3.46
C ASN A 371 29.95 -2.70 2.27
N PHE A 372 29.85 -1.42 1.94
CA PHE A 372 29.39 -0.97 0.63
C PHE A 372 30.62 -0.73 -0.24
N GLU A 373 30.71 -1.44 -1.36
CA GLU A 373 31.90 -1.44 -2.22
C GLU A 373 31.54 -1.07 -3.66
N GLY A 374 32.48 -0.40 -4.34
CA GLY A 374 32.35 0.01 -5.73
C GLY A 374 33.49 -0.53 -6.60
N MET A 375 33.19 -0.95 -7.83
CA MET A 375 34.18 -1.39 -8.81
C MET A 375 34.70 -0.21 -9.64
N HIS A 376 35.91 0.24 -9.37
CA HIS A 376 36.61 1.29 -10.12
C HIS A 376 37.90 0.74 -10.73
N ALA A 377 38.13 1.01 -12.02
CA ALA A 377 39.34 0.58 -12.74
C ALA A 377 39.73 -0.91 -12.54
N GLY A 378 38.73 -1.80 -12.46
CA GLY A 378 38.95 -3.25 -12.28
C GLY A 378 39.25 -3.71 -10.85
N LYS A 379 39.16 -2.81 -9.86
CA LYS A 379 39.33 -3.13 -8.43
C LYS A 379 38.09 -2.75 -7.62
N TRP A 380 37.79 -3.57 -6.62
CA TRP A 380 36.81 -3.22 -5.59
C TRP A 380 37.43 -2.25 -4.59
N GLU A 381 36.76 -1.13 -4.36
CA GLU A 381 37.08 -0.15 -3.33
C GLU A 381 35.97 -0.17 -2.27
N ILE A 382 36.32 -0.15 -0.99
CA ILE A 382 35.35 0.02 0.09
C ILE A 382 34.99 1.51 0.15
N LEU A 383 33.70 1.81 -0.01
CA LEU A 383 33.16 3.17 -0.02
C LEU A 383 32.53 3.55 1.32
N ASP A 384 32.05 2.55 2.06
CA ASP A 384 31.48 2.70 3.40
C ASP A 384 31.55 1.38 4.18
N THR A 385 31.62 1.48 5.51
CA THR A 385 31.77 0.35 6.43
C THR A 385 30.87 0.53 7.64
N HIS A 386 30.05 -0.48 7.94
CA HIS A 386 29.24 -0.56 9.15
C HIS A 386 29.58 -1.81 9.94
N VAL A 387 29.66 -1.67 11.27
CA VAL A 387 30.00 -2.77 12.18
C VAL A 387 29.08 -2.73 13.39
N ASN A 388 28.31 -3.80 13.60
CA ASN A 388 27.35 -3.94 14.70
C ASN A 388 26.29 -2.82 14.75
N GLU A 389 25.86 -2.35 13.57
CA GLU A 389 24.80 -1.36 13.38
C GLU A 389 23.57 -2.02 12.72
N PRO A 390 22.71 -2.70 13.50
CA PRO A 390 21.60 -3.46 12.93
C PRO A 390 20.59 -2.57 12.21
N LEU A 391 20.23 -2.98 11.00
CA LEU A 391 19.05 -2.46 10.32
C LEU A 391 17.78 -2.87 11.06
N ARG A 392 16.72 -2.07 10.87
CA ARG A 392 15.41 -2.32 11.46
C ARG A 392 14.45 -2.89 10.42
N VAL A 393 13.51 -3.71 10.88
CA VAL A 393 12.46 -4.30 10.07
C VAL A 393 11.68 -3.21 9.31
N LYS A 394 11.44 -3.42 8.02
CA LYS A 394 10.73 -2.50 7.10
C LYS A 394 11.36 -1.11 6.90
N GLU A 395 12.40 -0.74 7.63
CA GLU A 395 12.99 0.60 7.58
C GLU A 395 14.16 0.65 6.59
N PRO A 396 14.03 1.33 5.43
CA PRO A 396 15.19 1.64 4.60
C PRO A 396 16.09 2.66 5.30
N ARG A 397 17.40 2.51 5.14
CA ARG A 397 18.38 3.52 5.55
C ARG A 397 19.18 4.01 4.36
N ASN A 398 19.35 5.33 4.30
CA ASN A 398 20.21 6.01 3.35
C ASN A 398 21.50 6.47 4.05
N PHE A 399 22.64 6.22 3.43
CA PHE A 399 23.97 6.51 3.96
C PHE A 399 24.70 7.44 2.99
N LYS A 400 25.13 8.60 3.47
CA LYS A 400 25.83 9.61 2.67
C LYS A 400 27.26 9.16 2.39
N LEU A 401 27.73 9.44 1.18
CA LEU A 401 29.05 9.10 0.70
C LEU A 401 29.78 10.36 0.25
N SER A 402 31.11 10.33 0.36
CA SER A 402 32.00 11.32 -0.23
C SER A 402 32.97 10.61 -1.16
N THR A 403 32.58 10.46 -2.42
CA THR A 403 33.40 9.78 -3.44
C THR A 403 33.76 10.72 -4.58
N GLN A 404 34.96 10.55 -5.14
CA GLN A 404 35.40 11.31 -6.32
C GLN A 404 35.36 10.46 -7.60
N ASN A 405 35.46 9.14 -7.45
CA ASN A 405 35.57 8.19 -8.55
C ASN A 405 34.19 7.82 -9.14
N LYS A 406 34.24 7.25 -10.34
CA LYS A 406 33.07 6.69 -11.04
C LYS A 406 33.17 5.17 -11.03
N TYR A 407 32.09 4.50 -10.65
CA TYR A 407 32.06 3.07 -10.41
C TYR A 407 31.17 2.35 -11.43
N SER A 408 31.60 1.16 -11.80
CA SER A 408 30.97 0.29 -12.81
C SER A 408 30.07 -0.79 -12.21
N SER A 409 30.19 -1.02 -10.91
CA SER A 409 29.38 -1.97 -10.16
C SER A 409 29.41 -1.56 -8.70
N PHE A 410 28.38 -1.95 -7.98
CA PHE A 410 28.28 -1.78 -6.54
C PHE A 410 27.92 -3.10 -5.90
N ARG A 411 28.40 -3.35 -4.67
CA ARG A 411 27.95 -4.50 -3.88
C ARG A 411 27.82 -4.15 -2.41
N ILE A 412 26.89 -4.84 -1.77
CA ILE A 412 26.84 -4.98 -0.31
C ILE A 412 27.48 -6.32 0.02
N LYS A 413 28.52 -6.29 0.84
CA LYS A 413 29.22 -7.48 1.32
C LYS A 413 29.08 -7.57 2.83
N GLN A 414 28.47 -8.64 3.33
CA GLN A 414 28.37 -8.90 4.76
C GLN A 414 29.75 -9.23 5.34
N THR A 415 30.11 -8.60 6.46
CA THR A 415 31.44 -8.70 7.10
C THR A 415 31.41 -9.33 8.48
N GLY A 416 30.22 -9.67 8.98
CA GLY A 416 30.00 -10.38 10.23
C GLY A 416 28.61 -11.02 10.26
N PRO A 417 28.26 -11.73 11.34
CA PRO A 417 26.95 -12.36 11.45
C PRO A 417 25.82 -11.33 11.45
N ASN A 418 24.65 -11.72 10.93
CA ASN A 418 23.42 -10.95 11.07
C ASN A 418 22.89 -10.98 12.52
N THR A 419 21.79 -10.28 12.81
CA THR A 419 21.25 -10.19 14.18
C THR A 419 20.83 -11.52 14.81
N TYR A 420 20.69 -12.59 14.03
CA TYR A 420 20.40 -13.94 14.53
C TYR A 420 21.68 -14.76 14.80
N GLY A 421 22.84 -14.29 14.38
CA GLY A 421 24.12 -15.01 14.49
C GLY A 421 24.52 -15.78 13.22
N ASP A 422 23.68 -15.79 12.19
CA ASP A 422 23.93 -16.48 10.93
C ASP A 422 24.77 -15.64 9.96
N GLN A 423 25.36 -16.30 8.96
CA GLN A 423 26.22 -15.69 7.94
C GLN A 423 25.48 -15.41 6.63
N ASP A 424 24.18 -15.70 6.54
CA ASP A 424 23.37 -15.30 5.39
C ASP A 424 23.09 -13.79 5.38
N LEU A 425 23.15 -13.20 4.19
CA LEU A 425 22.81 -11.82 3.93
C LEU A 425 21.35 -11.77 3.48
N VAL A 426 20.54 -11.00 4.20
CA VAL A 426 19.12 -10.78 3.89
C VAL A 426 18.88 -9.32 3.54
N LEU A 427 18.40 -9.08 2.33
CA LEU A 427 18.02 -7.76 1.85
C LEU A 427 16.64 -7.81 1.21
N SER A 428 15.91 -6.70 1.29
CA SER A 428 14.67 -6.49 0.55
C SER A 428 14.75 -5.32 -0.43
N ALA A 429 15.76 -4.46 -0.33
CA ALA A 429 16.01 -3.42 -1.32
C ALA A 429 17.46 -2.91 -1.29
N PHE A 430 17.93 -2.44 -2.44
CA PHE A 430 19.26 -1.85 -2.63
C PHE A 430 19.21 -0.79 -3.75
N GLU A 431 19.66 0.43 -3.47
CA GLU A 431 19.67 1.56 -4.40
C GLU A 431 20.91 2.46 -4.19
N VAL A 432 21.32 3.20 -5.22
CA VAL A 432 22.42 4.17 -5.20
C VAL A 432 21.95 5.50 -5.79
N PHE A 433 22.36 6.61 -5.17
CA PHE A 433 22.10 7.97 -5.61
C PHE A 433 23.40 8.66 -6.05
N GLY A 434 23.28 9.65 -6.94
CA GLY A 434 24.39 10.46 -7.43
C GLY A 434 24.30 10.69 -8.93
N GLU A 435 25.47 10.75 -9.57
CA GLU A 435 25.58 11.18 -10.96
C GLU A 435 25.86 10.01 -11.91
N ILE A 436 25.06 9.91 -12.98
CA ILE A 436 25.16 8.87 -14.00
C ILE A 436 25.95 9.40 -15.21
N PHE A 437 26.92 8.62 -15.66
CA PHE A 437 27.72 8.86 -16.86
C PHE A 437 27.56 7.69 -17.83
N GLU A 438 27.31 7.99 -19.10
CA GLU A 438 27.37 6.99 -20.18
C GLU A 438 28.82 6.82 -20.66
N ASN A 439 29.21 5.55 -20.88
CA ASN A 439 30.59 5.17 -21.21
C ASN A 439 31.13 5.82 -22.48
#